data_AF-A0A2V3HPK4-F1
#
_entry.id   AF-A0A2V3HPK4-F1
#
_cell.length_a   1.000
_cell.length_b   1.000
_cell.length_c   1.000
_cell.angle_alpha   90.00
_cell.angle_beta   90.00
_cell.angle_gamma   90.00
#
_symmetry.space_group_name_H-M   'P 1'
#
loop_
_entity.id
_entity.type
_entity.pdbx_description
1 polymer ?
#
loop_
_entity_poly.entity_id
_entity_poly.type
_entity_poly.pdbx_seq_one_letter_code
_entity_poly.pdbx_strand_id
1 'polypeptide(L)'
;MAEETADVEDGVLVDESAHEGEAMHTGMRLSEIRLQQRLSLQQPLLLPLHMLKAELLFHYQKLRETWGREHLTTLGFGLFAFLLGSWDLGIGEQRSGGDIWTVGVGGLNSVSTAAFALLLLSYACWVWYLFRLQRQFPVVRGFALWMFIGWVAMQVGSARA
;
A
#
# COMPACT_ATOMS: atom_id res chain seq x y z
N MET A 1 42.04 48.30 -16.38
CA MET A 1 40.79 48.05 -17.14
C MET A 1 41.07 46.82 -17.99
N ALA A 2 40.51 45.65 -17.77
CA ALA A 2 39.39 45.25 -16.93
C ALA A 2 39.70 43.90 -16.27
N GLU A 3 39.17 43.78 -15.07
CA GLU A 3 39.05 42.60 -14.23
C GLU A 3 37.97 41.70 -14.83
N GLU A 4 38.28 40.44 -15.13
CA GLU A 4 37.29 39.42 -15.48
C GLU A 4 37.34 38.34 -14.39
N THR A 5 36.48 38.54 -13.40
CA THR A 5 36.15 37.57 -12.36
C THR A 5 35.32 36.46 -12.98
N ALA A 6 35.92 35.27 -13.13
CA ALA A 6 35.17 34.05 -13.36
C ALA A 6 34.49 33.67 -12.04
N ASP A 7 33.24 34.11 -11.90
CA ASP A 7 32.33 33.78 -10.81
C ASP A 7 32.00 32.28 -10.90
N VAL A 8 32.43 31.53 -9.89
CA VAL A 8 32.07 30.12 -9.70
C VAL A 8 30.73 30.14 -8.98
N GLU A 9 29.63 30.01 -9.74
CA GLU A 9 28.32 29.77 -9.16
C GLU A 9 28.33 28.42 -8.43
N ASP A 10 28.49 28.51 -7.12
CA ASP A 10 28.32 27.44 -6.14
C ASP A 10 26.82 27.09 -6.05
N GLY A 11 26.34 26.38 -7.07
CA GLY A 11 25.02 25.77 -7.10
C GLY A 11 24.96 24.62 -6.10
N VAL A 12 24.80 24.94 -4.82
CA VAL A 12 24.50 23.99 -3.75
C VAL A 12 23.16 23.33 -4.08
N LEU A 13 23.24 22.17 -4.73
CA LEU A 13 22.17 21.19 -4.75
C LEU A 13 21.93 20.80 -3.29
N VAL A 14 20.94 21.46 -2.67
CA VAL A 14 20.43 21.10 -1.36
C VAL A 14 20.04 19.64 -1.43
N ASP A 15 20.82 18.81 -0.76
CA ASP A 15 20.69 17.36 -0.71
C ASP A 15 19.40 17.00 0.03
N GLU A 16 18.29 16.94 -0.71
CA GLU A 16 16.99 16.50 -0.22
C GLU A 16 17.04 15.06 0.34
N SER A 17 18.06 14.28 -0.06
CA SER A 17 18.27 12.91 0.45
C SER A 17 18.89 12.85 1.84
N ALA A 18 19.58 13.91 2.29
CA ALA A 18 20.12 14.00 3.64
C ALA A 18 19.02 14.14 4.71
N HIS A 19 17.89 14.79 4.36
CA HIS A 19 16.75 14.92 5.28
C HIS A 19 15.93 13.63 5.45
N GLU A 20 15.89 12.75 4.43
CA GLU A 20 15.23 11.44 4.55
C GLU A 20 16.07 10.44 5.37
N GLY A 21 17.41 10.52 5.31
CA GLY A 21 18.32 9.66 6.08
C GLY A 21 18.34 9.96 7.59
N GLU A 22 18.20 11.22 7.98
CA GLU A 22 18.11 11.66 9.39
C GLU A 22 16.79 11.23 10.06
N ALA A 23 15.69 11.17 9.30
CA ALA A 23 14.39 10.71 9.79
C ALA A 23 14.39 9.21 10.14
N MET A 24 15.28 8.41 9.54
CA MET A 24 15.37 6.97 9.79
C MET A 24 16.03 6.64 11.14
N HIS A 25 16.83 7.56 11.70
CA HIS A 25 17.50 7.38 12.99
C HIS A 25 16.77 8.04 14.18
N THR A 26 15.72 8.81 13.91
CA THR A 26 14.88 9.44 14.93
C THR A 26 13.69 8.53 15.25
N GLY A 27 13.95 7.39 15.91
CA GLY A 27 12.89 6.47 16.33
C GLY A 27 13.38 5.35 17.21
N MET A 28 12.52 4.93 18.15
CA MET A 28 12.74 3.89 19.15
C MET A 28 13.60 2.73 18.62
N ARG A 29 14.73 2.44 19.28
CA ARG A 29 15.65 1.38 18.84
C ARG A 29 15.18 0.01 19.36
N LEU A 30 15.44 -1.06 18.59
CA LEU A 30 15.13 -2.45 19.00
C LEU A 30 15.73 -2.81 20.37
N SER A 31 16.84 -2.18 20.76
CA SER A 31 17.49 -2.36 22.06
C SER A 31 16.72 -1.79 23.26
N GLU A 32 15.78 -0.87 23.03
CA GLU A 32 15.06 -0.15 24.09
C GLU A 32 13.77 -0.86 24.53
N ILE A 33 13.21 -1.73 23.69
CA ILE A 33 12.03 -2.53 24.05
C ILE A 33 12.47 -3.70 24.94
N ARG A 34 12.58 -3.43 26.24
CA ARG A 34 12.66 -4.45 27.29
C ARG A 34 11.35 -5.23 27.33
N LEU A 35 11.30 -6.41 26.72
CA LEU A 35 10.18 -7.34 26.90
C LEU A 35 10.06 -7.68 28.39
N GLN A 36 9.04 -7.13 29.05
CA GLN A 36 8.73 -7.40 30.47
C GLN A 36 8.35 -8.87 30.76
N GLN A 37 8.22 -9.72 29.73
CA GLN A 37 7.92 -11.15 29.88
C GLN A 37 9.11 -12.01 29.48
N ARG A 38 9.92 -12.41 30.46
CA ARG A 38 10.89 -13.52 30.31
C ARG A 38 10.16 -14.86 30.27
N LEU A 39 9.50 -15.18 29.15
CA LEU A 39 8.98 -16.52 28.86
C LEU A 39 10.11 -17.54 28.59
N SER A 40 11.35 -17.04 28.41
CA SER A 40 12.56 -17.81 28.10
C SER A 40 13.11 -18.65 29.27
N LEU A 41 12.63 -18.48 30.50
CA LEU A 41 13.25 -19.17 31.66
C LEU A 41 12.89 -20.65 31.76
N GLN A 42 11.81 -21.12 31.13
CA GLN A 42 11.37 -22.51 31.33
C GLN A 42 11.64 -23.48 30.18
N GLN A 43 11.79 -23.05 28.91
CA GLN A 43 11.83 -24.00 27.78
C GLN A 43 12.65 -23.49 26.57
N PRO A 44 13.65 -24.25 26.07
CA PRO A 44 14.49 -23.84 24.93
C PRO A 44 13.75 -23.80 23.59
N LEU A 45 12.58 -24.45 23.47
CA LEU A 45 11.74 -24.42 22.27
C LEU A 45 10.93 -23.12 22.09
N LEU A 46 10.77 -22.32 23.15
CA LEU A 46 10.04 -21.04 23.08
C LEU A 46 10.94 -19.83 22.75
N LEU A 47 12.23 -20.06 22.51
CA LEU A 47 13.19 -19.04 22.09
C LEU A 47 12.82 -18.36 20.75
N PRO A 48 12.49 -19.07 19.66
CA PRO A 48 12.08 -18.44 18.41
C PRO A 48 10.75 -17.67 18.55
N LEU A 49 9.82 -18.18 19.36
CA LEU A 49 8.54 -17.52 19.61
C LEU A 49 8.71 -16.21 20.39
N HIS A 50 9.65 -16.18 21.34
CA HIS A 50 9.97 -14.98 22.09
C HIS A 50 10.57 -13.89 21.19
N MET A 51 11.49 -14.26 20.28
CA MET A 51 12.09 -13.34 19.32
C MET A 51 11.04 -12.80 18.33
N LEU A 52 10.18 -13.67 17.81
CA LEU A 52 9.08 -13.25 16.93
C LEU A 52 8.11 -12.29 17.63
N LYS A 53 7.73 -12.58 18.88
CA LYS A 53 6.87 -11.67 19.66
C LYS A 53 7.55 -10.33 19.89
N ALA A 54 8.85 -10.33 20.21
CA ALA A 54 9.61 -9.10 20.41
C ALA A 54 9.67 -8.24 19.15
N GLU A 55 9.98 -8.88 18.02
CA GLU A 55 10.06 -8.24 16.72
C GLU A 55 8.70 -7.72 16.25
N LEU A 56 7.63 -8.49 16.45
CA LEU A 56 6.27 -8.06 16.10
C LEU A 56 5.83 -6.87 16.96
N LEU A 57 6.13 -6.89 18.26
CA LEU A 57 5.81 -5.79 19.17
C LEU A 57 6.56 -4.52 18.77
N PHE A 58 7.83 -4.66 18.36
CA PHE A 58 8.65 -3.55 17.86
C PHE A 58 8.05 -2.93 16.61
N HIS A 59 7.70 -3.75 15.61
CA HIS A 59 7.08 -3.27 14.39
C HIS A 59 5.71 -2.64 14.66
N TYR A 60 4.91 -3.22 15.56
CA TYR A 60 3.61 -2.65 15.97
C TYR A 60 3.76 -1.28 16.65
N GLN A 61 4.72 -1.15 17.58
CA GLN A 61 4.97 0.10 18.29
C GLN A 61 5.41 1.20 17.30
N LYS A 62 6.33 0.87 16.39
CA LYS A 62 6.79 1.75 15.32
C LYS A 62 5.65 2.13 14.38
N LEU A 63 4.83 1.16 13.99
CA LEU A 63 3.65 1.41 13.16
C LEU A 63 2.72 2.43 13.81
N ARG A 64 2.44 2.26 15.11
CA ARG A 64 1.57 3.17 15.87
C ARG A 64 2.15 4.58 15.99
N GLU A 65 3.46 4.72 16.07
CA GLU A 65 4.14 6.02 16.17
C GLU A 65 4.20 6.74 14.82
N THR A 66 4.48 6.02 13.74
CA THR A 66 4.56 6.59 12.38
C THR A 66 3.18 6.81 11.75
N TRP A 67 2.16 6.02 12.11
CA TRP A 67 0.85 6.08 11.45
C TRP A 67 -0.01 7.25 11.94
N GLY A 68 0.05 8.35 11.20
CA GLY A 68 -0.94 9.42 11.25
C GLY A 68 -2.31 9.04 10.67
N ARG A 69 -3.30 9.93 10.90
CA ARG A 69 -4.67 9.80 10.40
C ARG A 69 -4.73 9.62 8.88
N GLU A 70 -3.80 10.25 8.16
CA GLU A 70 -3.71 10.14 6.71
C GLU A 70 -3.42 8.71 6.25
N HIS A 71 -2.44 8.03 6.87
CA HIS A 71 -2.10 6.64 6.53
C HIS A 71 -3.29 5.70 6.78
N LEU A 72 -4.01 5.88 7.90
CA LEU A 72 -5.22 5.11 8.21
C LEU A 72 -6.33 5.35 7.19
N THR A 73 -6.56 6.59 6.78
CA THR A 73 -7.58 6.88 5.75
C THR A 73 -7.21 6.27 4.40
N THR A 74 -5.94 6.32 4.00
CA THR A 74 -5.47 5.67 2.77
C THR A 74 -5.66 4.15 2.84
N LEU A 75 -5.29 3.51 3.95
CA LEU A 75 -5.56 2.08 4.18
C LEU A 75 -7.06 1.78 4.12
N GLY A 76 -7.88 2.64 4.73
CA GLY A 76 -9.34 2.55 4.70
C GLY A 76 -9.88 2.54 3.27
N PHE A 77 -9.44 3.47 2.42
CA PHE A 77 -9.85 3.50 1.01
C PHE A 77 -9.47 2.22 0.26
N GLY A 78 -8.27 1.68 0.49
CA GLY A 78 -7.86 0.40 -0.11
C GLY A 78 -8.73 -0.77 0.35
N LEU A 79 -9.02 -0.84 1.65
CA LEU A 79 -9.92 -1.86 2.21
C LEU A 79 -11.34 -1.73 1.66
N PHE A 80 -11.87 -0.51 1.57
CA PHE A 80 -13.19 -0.25 0.99
C PHE A 80 -13.24 -0.62 -0.49
N ALA A 81 -12.20 -0.28 -1.28
CA ALA A 81 -12.12 -0.65 -2.69
C ALA A 81 -12.17 -2.18 -2.86
N PHE A 82 -11.41 -2.90 -2.03
CA PHE A 82 -11.37 -4.36 -2.02
C PHE A 82 -12.72 -4.97 -1.62
N LEU A 83 -13.32 -4.50 -0.52
CA LEU A 83 -14.62 -4.98 -0.05
C LEU A 83 -15.70 -4.73 -1.09
N LEU A 84 -15.79 -3.54 -1.68
CA LEU A 84 -16.78 -3.23 -2.71
C LEU A 84 -16.60 -4.08 -3.99
N GLY A 85 -15.36 -4.43 -4.33
CA GLY A 85 -15.08 -5.28 -5.49
C GLY A 85 -15.35 -6.76 -5.24
N SER A 86 -15.18 -7.22 -4.00
CA SER A 86 -15.36 -8.63 -3.62
C SER A 86 -16.76 -8.95 -3.08
N TRP A 87 -17.51 -7.94 -2.63
CA TRP A 87 -18.75 -8.12 -1.90
C TRP A 87 -19.96 -7.83 -2.78
N ASP A 88 -20.82 -8.83 -2.93
CA ASP A 88 -21.99 -8.81 -3.81
C ASP A 88 -23.20 -8.04 -3.22
N LEU A 89 -23.10 -7.51 -1.99
CA LEU A 89 -24.16 -6.80 -1.24
C LEU A 89 -25.54 -7.53 -1.22
N GLY A 90 -25.56 -8.84 -1.48
CA GLY A 90 -26.79 -9.63 -1.57
C GLY A 90 -27.52 -9.53 -2.92
N ILE A 91 -26.89 -8.97 -3.95
CA ILE A 91 -27.44 -8.84 -5.32
C ILE A 91 -27.54 -10.21 -6.00
N GLY A 92 -26.67 -11.15 -5.63
CA GLY A 92 -26.70 -12.53 -6.11
C GLY A 92 -25.98 -12.74 -7.43
N GLU A 93 -25.40 -11.70 -8.05
CA GLU A 93 -24.69 -11.79 -9.34
C GLU A 93 -23.37 -12.55 -9.17
N GLN A 94 -22.58 -12.19 -8.17
CA GLN A 94 -21.31 -12.87 -7.88
C GLN A 94 -21.54 -14.34 -7.45
N ARG A 95 -22.67 -14.61 -6.77
CA ARG A 95 -23.03 -15.96 -6.29
C ARG A 95 -23.68 -16.84 -7.36
N SER A 96 -24.43 -16.23 -8.27
CA SER A 96 -25.08 -16.90 -9.41
C SER A 96 -24.05 -17.53 -10.36
N GLY A 97 -22.86 -16.95 -10.43
CA GLY A 97 -21.79 -17.39 -11.34
C GLY A 97 -21.97 -16.90 -12.77
N GLY A 98 -23.16 -16.42 -13.13
CA GLY A 98 -23.44 -15.81 -14.43
C GLY A 98 -23.38 -16.79 -15.61
N ASP A 99 -23.41 -16.25 -16.81
CA ASP A 99 -23.25 -17.03 -18.05
C ASP A 99 -21.78 -16.97 -18.52
N ILE A 100 -21.11 -18.12 -18.47
CA ILE A 100 -19.70 -18.31 -18.85
C ILE A 100 -19.43 -18.00 -20.34
N TRP A 101 -20.45 -18.04 -21.19
CA TRP A 101 -20.30 -17.77 -22.62
C TRP A 101 -20.36 -16.27 -22.94
N THR A 102 -20.81 -15.45 -21.98
CA THR A 102 -20.88 -13.99 -22.12
C THR A 102 -19.68 -13.33 -21.45
N VAL A 103 -18.68 -12.94 -22.26
CA VAL A 103 -17.45 -12.30 -21.79
C VAL A 103 -17.26 -10.91 -22.40
N GLY A 104 -16.39 -10.11 -21.77
CA GLY A 104 -16.02 -8.78 -22.26
C GLY A 104 -17.16 -7.75 -22.19
N VAL A 105 -17.29 -6.92 -23.23
CA VAL A 105 -18.26 -5.82 -23.26
C VAL A 105 -19.71 -6.32 -23.28
N GLY A 106 -19.96 -7.48 -23.88
CA GLY A 106 -21.28 -8.12 -23.87
C GLY A 106 -21.70 -8.56 -22.48
N GLY A 107 -20.77 -9.13 -21.70
CA GLY A 107 -21.00 -9.51 -20.30
C GLY A 107 -21.22 -8.30 -19.38
N LEU A 108 -20.55 -7.18 -19.62
CA LEU A 108 -20.78 -5.95 -18.84
C LEU A 108 -22.21 -5.39 -18.99
N ASN A 109 -22.86 -5.65 -20.13
CA ASN A 109 -24.22 -5.17 -20.40
C ASN A 109 -25.31 -6.16 -19.91
N SER A 110 -24.95 -7.42 -19.63
CA SER A 110 -25.90 -8.41 -19.09
C SER A 110 -26.03 -8.37 -17.57
N VAL A 111 -25.10 -7.71 -16.88
CA VAL A 111 -25.08 -7.60 -15.41
C VAL A 111 -26.13 -6.60 -14.93
N SER A 112 -26.75 -6.89 -13.78
CA SER A 112 -27.67 -5.95 -13.13
C SER A 112 -27.05 -4.55 -12.91
N THR A 113 -27.86 -3.51 -13.06
CA THR A 113 -27.40 -2.11 -12.92
C THR A 113 -26.76 -1.84 -11.55
N ALA A 114 -27.22 -2.51 -10.49
CA ALA A 114 -26.67 -2.38 -9.15
C ALA A 114 -25.24 -2.96 -9.06
N ALA A 115 -25.01 -4.15 -9.59
CA ALA A 115 -23.67 -4.75 -9.62
C ALA A 115 -22.71 -3.95 -10.51
N PHE A 116 -23.20 -3.44 -11.64
CA PHE A 116 -22.41 -2.54 -12.49
C PHE A 116 -22.01 -1.25 -11.76
N ALA A 117 -22.92 -0.64 -11.00
CA ALA A 117 -22.62 0.55 -10.19
C ALA A 117 -21.57 0.28 -9.09
N LEU A 118 -21.64 -0.89 -8.42
CA LEU A 118 -20.64 -1.28 -7.43
C LEU A 118 -19.27 -1.52 -8.04
N LEU A 119 -19.22 -2.12 -9.24
CA LEU A 119 -17.99 -2.30 -10.00
C LEU A 119 -17.34 -0.94 -10.31
N LEU A 120 -18.12 0.02 -10.82
CA LEU A 120 -17.62 1.37 -11.10
C LEU A 120 -17.14 2.08 -9.82
N LEU A 121 -17.89 1.94 -8.72
CA LEU A 121 -17.53 2.53 -7.44
C LEU A 121 -16.23 1.93 -6.88
N SER A 122 -16.09 0.60 -6.94
CA SER A 122 -14.86 -0.09 -6.55
C SER A 122 -13.66 0.38 -7.38
N TYR A 123 -13.82 0.50 -8.69
CA TYR A 123 -12.75 0.99 -9.57
C TYR A 123 -12.37 2.45 -9.26
N ALA A 124 -13.35 3.32 -9.01
CA ALA A 124 -13.11 4.70 -8.58
C ALA A 124 -12.34 4.75 -7.25
N CYS A 125 -12.70 3.90 -6.28
CA CYS A 125 -11.97 3.77 -5.02
C CYS A 125 -10.52 3.28 -5.24
N TRP A 126 -10.28 2.35 -6.16
CA TRP A 126 -8.93 1.89 -6.51
C TRP A 126 -8.07 3.00 -7.11
N VAL A 127 -8.62 3.79 -8.05
CA VAL A 127 -7.91 4.93 -8.64
C VAL A 127 -7.57 5.97 -7.57
N TRP A 128 -8.52 6.28 -6.68
CA TRP A 128 -8.31 7.20 -5.57
C TRP A 128 -7.26 6.68 -4.56
N TYR A 129 -7.31 5.39 -4.24
CA TYR A 129 -6.33 4.74 -3.37
C TYR A 129 -4.92 4.82 -3.95
N LEU A 130 -4.74 4.49 -5.23
CA LEU A 130 -3.44 4.59 -5.90
C LEU A 130 -2.92 6.02 -5.91
N PHE A 131 -3.78 6.98 -6.23
CA PHE A 131 -3.39 8.39 -6.20
C PHE A 131 -2.88 8.83 -4.83
N ARG A 132 -3.57 8.43 -3.75
CA ARG A 132 -3.11 8.69 -2.37
C ARG A 132 -1.82 7.95 -2.05
N LEU A 133 -1.72 6.68 -2.41
CA LEU A 133 -0.53 5.86 -2.18
C LEU A 133 0.72 6.51 -2.78
N GLN A 134 0.60 7.00 -4.02
CA GLN A 134 1.68 7.64 -4.76
C GLN A 134 2.08 9.01 -4.17
N ARG A 135 1.13 9.75 -3.58
CA ARG A 135 1.43 11.01 -2.87
C ARG A 135 2.08 10.79 -1.52
N GLN A 136 1.63 9.76 -0.80
CA GLN A 136 2.01 9.53 0.59
C GLN A 136 3.34 8.77 0.73
N PHE A 137 3.69 7.96 -0.28
CA PHE A 137 4.93 7.17 -0.27
C PHE A 137 5.71 7.40 -1.58
N PRO A 138 6.43 8.52 -1.70
CA PRO A 138 7.15 8.87 -2.93
C PRO A 138 8.21 7.82 -3.33
N VAL A 139 8.86 7.21 -2.34
CA VAL A 139 9.90 6.17 -2.52
C VAL A 139 9.40 4.95 -3.32
N VAL A 140 8.13 4.55 -3.18
CA VAL A 140 7.59 3.34 -3.83
C VAL A 140 6.85 3.62 -5.14
N ARG A 141 6.78 4.89 -5.57
CA ARG A 141 5.93 5.32 -6.68
C ARG A 141 6.12 4.51 -7.95
N GLY A 142 7.36 4.40 -8.41
CA GLY A 142 7.71 3.70 -9.64
C GLY A 142 7.35 2.22 -9.59
N PHE A 143 7.82 1.51 -8.55
CA PHE A 143 7.56 0.07 -8.41
C PHE A 143 6.06 -0.25 -8.26
N ALA A 144 5.34 0.51 -7.44
CA ALA A 144 3.91 0.31 -7.24
C ALA A 144 3.09 0.54 -8.51
N LEU A 145 3.49 1.51 -9.35
CA LEU A 145 2.81 1.78 -10.62
C LEU A 145 3.02 0.63 -11.61
N TRP A 146 4.25 0.12 -11.74
CA TRP A 146 4.53 -1.02 -12.60
C TRP A 146 3.79 -2.28 -12.16
N MET A 147 3.73 -2.54 -10.85
CA MET A 147 2.97 -3.66 -10.31
C MET A 147 1.48 -3.53 -10.63
N PHE A 148 0.92 -2.31 -10.51
CA PHE A 148 -0.48 -2.07 -10.84
C PHE A 148 -0.78 -2.25 -12.33
N ILE A 149 0.09 -1.73 -13.21
CA ILE A 149 -0.02 -1.92 -14.66
C ILE A 149 0.07 -3.41 -15.02
N GLY A 150 1.02 -4.15 -14.42
CA GLY A 150 1.15 -5.58 -14.62
C GLY A 150 -0.11 -6.34 -14.20
N TRP A 151 -0.69 -6.00 -13.05
CA TRP A 151 -1.96 -6.58 -12.60
C TRP A 151 -3.10 -6.34 -13.58
N VAL A 152 -3.28 -5.10 -14.07
CA VAL A 152 -4.30 -4.78 -15.08
C VAL A 152 -4.04 -5.51 -16.40
N ALA A 153 -2.77 -5.58 -16.84
CA ALA A 153 -2.39 -6.30 -18.06
C ALA A 153 -2.72 -7.79 -17.97
N MET A 154 -2.51 -8.43 -16.82
CA MET A 154 -2.90 -9.82 -16.58
C MET A 154 -4.42 -10.01 -16.71
N GLN A 155 -5.23 -9.13 -16.11
CA GLN A 155 -6.70 -9.20 -16.21
C GLN A 155 -7.18 -9.06 -17.66
N VAL A 156 -6.60 -8.12 -18.41
CA VAL A 156 -6.94 -7.91 -19.83
C VAL A 156 -6.50 -9.10 -20.69
N GLY A 157 -5.34 -9.70 -20.38
CA GLY A 157 -4.86 -10.91 -21.03
C GLY A 157 -5.82 -12.09 -20.82
N SER A 158 -6.27 -12.31 -19.58
CA SER A 158 -7.24 -13.36 -19.25
C SER A 158 -8.61 -13.14 -19.88
N ALA A 159 -9.02 -11.89 -20.13
CA ALA A 159 -10.30 -11.58 -20.78
C ALA A 159 -10.31 -11.78 -22.31
N ARG A 160 -9.14 -12.00 -22.93
CA ARG A 160 -8.98 -12.19 -24.38
C ARG A 160 -8.69 -13.64 -24.80
N ALA A 161 -8.29 -14.49 -23.85
CA ALA A 161 -8.03 -15.91 -24.03
C ALA A 161 -9.32 -16.73 -23.86
#